data_AF-A0A838BRY1-F1
#
_entry.id   AF-A0A838BRY1-F1
#
_cell.length_a   1.000
_cell.length_b   1.000
_cell.length_c   1.000
_cell.angle_alpha   90.00
_cell.angle_beta   90.00
_cell.angle_gamma   90.00
#
_symmetry.space_group_name_H-M   'P 1'
#
loop_
_entity.id
_entity.type
_entity.pdbx_description
1 polymer ?
#
loop_
_entity_poly.entity_id
_entity_poly.type
_entity_poly.pdbx_seq_one_letter_code
_entity_poly.pdbx_strand_id
1 'polypeptide(L)' 'MGQEPVTEERLERALAYAAWVVARHGAVYVPLFDRLERELTAYRSQHSSIEERVKRLLSPQTRDGAVKAIR' A
#
# COMPACT_ATOMS: atom_id res chain seq x y z
N MET A 1 -23.56 -9.10 11.76
CA MET A 1 -22.32 -9.08 10.96
C MET A 1 -21.45 -7.95 11.50
N GLY A 2 -20.55 -8.22 12.44
CA GLY A 2 -19.64 -7.19 12.92
C GLY A 2 -18.66 -6.84 11.80
N GLN A 3 -18.54 -5.56 11.44
CA GLN A 3 -17.45 -5.15 10.56
C GLN A 3 -16.15 -5.38 11.32
N GLU A 4 -15.34 -6.30 10.82
CA GLU A 4 -14.01 -6.52 11.36
C GLU A 4 -13.20 -5.22 11.21
N PRO A 5 -12.51 -4.75 12.26
CA PRO A 5 -11.84 -3.46 12.23
C PRO A 5 -10.81 -3.41 11.10
N VAL A 6 -10.78 -2.29 10.37
CA VAL A 6 -9.74 -2.03 9.38
C VAL A 6 -8.45 -1.73 10.14
N THR A 7 -7.43 -2.57 9.95
CA THR A 7 -6.09 -2.38 10.52
C THR A 7 -5.08 -2.20 9.40
N GLU A 8 -3.90 -1.65 9.72
CA GLU A 8 -2.82 -1.47 8.76
C GLU A 8 -2.42 -2.81 8.11
N GLU A 9 -2.29 -3.87 8.90
CA GLU A 9 -1.89 -5.20 8.42
C GLU A 9 -2.91 -5.80 7.46
N ARG A 10 -4.21 -5.48 7.64
CA ARG A 10 -5.26 -5.90 6.71
C ARG A 10 -5.14 -5.17 5.37
N LEU A 11 -4.87 -3.86 5.41
CA LEU A 11 -4.68 -3.05 4.21
C LEU A 11 -3.42 -3.49 3.45
N GLU A 12 -2.32 -3.76 4.15
CA GLU A 12 -1.09 -4.30 3.55
C GLU A 12 -1.33 -5.66 2.91
N ARG A 13 -2.05 -6.57 3.59
CA ARG A 13 -2.38 -7.89 3.06
C ARG A 13 -3.29 -7.79 1.84
N ALA A 14 -4.29 -6.91 1.87
CA ALA A 14 -5.17 -6.65 0.73
C ALA A 14 -4.38 -6.09 -0.47
N LEU A 15 -3.44 -5.17 -0.22
CA LEU A 15 -2.57 -4.61 -1.27
C LEU A 15 -1.67 -5.68 -1.89
N ALA A 16 -1.11 -6.59 -1.09
CA ALA A 16 -0.33 -7.73 -1.59
C ALA A 16 -1.16 -8.67 -2.47
N TYR A 17 -2.41 -8.95 -2.09
CA TYR A 17 -3.32 -9.73 -2.94
C TYR A 17 -3.66 -8.98 -4.24
N ALA A 18 -3.92 -7.67 -4.17
CA ALA A 18 -4.18 -6.88 -5.37
C ALA A 18 -2.98 -6.86 -6.32
N ALA A 19 -1.75 -6.77 -5.80
CA ALA A 19 -0.53 -6.89 -6.60
C ALA A 19 -0.44 -8.25 -7.30
N TRP A 20 -0.74 -9.33 -6.57
CA TRP A 20 -0.78 -10.67 -7.16
C TRP A 20 -1.84 -10.78 -8.26
N VAL A 21 -3.04 -10.22 -8.06
CA VAL A 21 -4.11 -10.21 -9.06
C VAL A 21 -3.70 -9.42 -10.30
N VAL A 22 -3.09 -8.24 -10.15
CA VAL A 22 -2.57 -7.44 -11.28
C VAL A 22 -1.49 -8.22 -12.04
N ALA A 23 -0.55 -8.86 -11.33
CA ALA A 23 0.50 -9.67 -11.95
C ALA A 23 -0.07 -10.88 -12.71
N ARG A 24 -1.15 -11.49 -12.20
CA ARG A 24 -1.75 -12.70 -12.76
C ARG A 24 -2.74 -12.42 -13.89
N HIS A 25 -3.52 -11.36 -13.78
CA HIS A 25 -4.67 -11.08 -14.64
C HIS A 25 -4.56 -9.75 -15.42
N GLY A 26 -3.47 -9.02 -15.22
CA GLY A 26 -3.11 -7.84 -16.01
C GLY A 26 -3.69 -6.53 -15.50
N ALA A 27 -3.52 -5.49 -16.32
CA ALA A 27 -3.71 -4.10 -15.94
C ALA A 27 -5.15 -3.70 -15.56
N VAL A 28 -6.15 -4.55 -15.85
CA VAL A 28 -7.56 -4.28 -15.50
C VAL A 28 -7.78 -4.11 -14.00
N TYR A 29 -6.90 -4.68 -13.17
CA TYR A 29 -6.96 -4.56 -11.70
C TYR A 29 -6.10 -3.44 -11.12
N VAL A 30 -5.34 -2.70 -11.94
CA VAL A 30 -4.52 -1.56 -11.48
C VAL A 30 -5.34 -0.53 -10.71
N PRO A 31 -6.57 -0.15 -11.14
CA PRO A 31 -7.38 0.79 -10.37
C PRO A 31 -7.71 0.31 -8.95
N LEU A 32 -7.85 -1.00 -8.76
CA LEU A 32 -8.08 -1.58 -7.43
C LEU A 32 -6.82 -1.50 -6.57
N PHE A 33 -5.65 -1.81 -7.15
CA PHE A 33 -4.37 -1.67 -6.49
C PHE A 33 -4.11 -0.22 -6.05
N ASP A 34 -4.27 0.75 -6.96
CA ASP A 34 -4.05 2.18 -6.67
C ASP A 34 -4.99 2.71 -5.59
N ARG A 35 -6.21 2.15 -5.51
CA ARG A 35 -7.16 2.51 -4.45
C ARG A 35 -6.66 2.02 -3.09
N LEU A 36 -6.25 0.76 -3.00
CA LEU A 36 -5.75 0.17 -1.75
C LEU A 36 -4.46 0.83 -1.28
N GLU A 37 -3.58 1.22 -2.20
CA GLU A 37 -2.36 1.95 -1.87
C GLU A 37 -2.66 3.33 -1.26
N ARG A 38 -3.65 4.03 -1.81
CA ARG A 38 -4.15 5.30 -1.26
C ARG A 38 -4.79 5.13 0.11
N GLU A 39 -5.59 4.09 0.29
CA GLU A 39 -6.22 3.77 1.59
C GLU A 39 -5.16 3.45 2.67
N LEU A 40 -4.14 2.65 2.35
CA LEU A 40 -3.02 2.36 3.26
C LEU A 40 -2.23 3.63 3.61
N THR A 41 -1.96 4.48 2.62
CA THR A 41 -1.26 5.75 2.83
C THR A 41 -2.07 6.71 3.70
N ALA A 42 -3.38 6.80 3.47
CA ALA A 42 -4.28 7.61 4.28
C ALA A 42 -4.36 7.10 5.72
N TYR A 43 -4.49 5.78 5.91
CA TYR A 43 -4.50 5.14 7.22
C TYR A 43 -3.22 5.47 7.99
N ARG A 44 -2.05 5.23 7.39
CA ARG A 44 -0.74 5.56 7.97
C ARG A 44 -0.65 7.03 8.33
N SER A 45 -1.10 7.93 7.46
CA SER A 45 -1.03 9.38 7.71
C SER A 45 -1.91 9.83 8.87
N GLN A 46 -3.05 9.16 9.10
CA GLN A 46 -3.96 9.44 10.21
C GLN A 46 -3.46 8.87 11.55
N HIS A 47 -2.73 7.75 11.51
CA HIS A 47 -2.29 7.04 12.72
C HIS A 47 -0.82 7.29 13.08
N SER A 48 -0.04 7.95 12.22
CA SER A 48 1.35 8.32 12.50
C SER A 48 1.43 9.62 13.29
N SER A 49 2.34 9.67 14.26
CA SER A 49 2.73 10.93 14.90
C SER A 49 3.36 11.90 13.88
N ILE A 50 3.34 13.21 14.17
CA ILE A 50 3.99 14.23 13.32
C ILE A 50 5.47 13.91 13.10
N GLU A 51 6.16 13.43 14.14
CA GLU A 51 7.57 13.06 14.08
C GLU A 51 7.83 11.90 13.11
N GLU A 52 6.99 10.86 13.15
CA GLU A 52 7.07 9.75 12.19
C GLU A 52 6.75 10.19 10.76
N ARG A 53 5.80 11.11 10.59
CA ARG A 53 5.48 11.69 9.27
C ARG A 53 6.68 12.46 8.71
N VAL A 54 7.32 13.31 9.51
CA VAL A 54 8.53 14.05 9.13
C VAL A 54 9.67 13.09 8.78
N LYS A 55 9.93 12.08 9.61
CA LYS A 55 10.97 11.07 9.35
C LYS A 55 10.73 10.29 8.06
N ARG A 56 9.47 9.96 7.74
CA ARG A 56 9.10 9.24 6.51
C ARG A 56 9.24 10.11 5.26
N LEU A 57 8.94 11.41 5.37
CA LEU A 57 9.16 12.38 4.29
C LEU A 57 10.65 12.65 4.03
N LEU A 58 11.47 12.62 5.09
CA LEU A 58 12.92 12.77 5.00
C LEU A 58 13.64 11.47 4.64
N SER A 59 13.01 10.31 4.82
CA SER A 59 13.57 9.05 4.37
C SER A 59 13.60 9.05 2.84
N PRO A 60 14.75 8.83 2.19
CA PRO A 60 14.79 8.65 0.76
C PRO A 60 13.89 7.47 0.45
N GLN A 61 12.81 7.73 -0.27
CA GLN A 61 11.84 6.71 -0.67
C GLN A 61 12.61 5.71 -1.54
N THR A 62 13.08 4.63 -0.92
CA THR A 62 13.73 3.53 -1.63
C THR A 62 12.69 2.99 -2.59
N ARG A 63 12.83 3.34 -3.86
CA ARG A 63 12.15 2.76 -5.01
C ARG A 63 12.60 1.29 -5.20
N ASP A 64 12.53 0.47 -4.15
CA ASP A 64 12.94 -0.95 -4.19
C ASP A 64 11.83 -1.87 -4.71
N GLY A 65 10.63 -1.35 -4.99
CA GLY A 65 9.52 -2.17 -5.50
C GLY A 65 9.50 -2.37 -7.02
N ALA A 66 10.11 -1.47 -7.79
CA ALA A 66 9.89 -1.40 -9.25
C ALA A 66 11.05 -1.93 -10.10
N VAL A 67 12.27 -2.07 -9.56
CA VAL A 67 13.48 -2.35 -10.37
C VAL A 67 13.80 -3.85 -10.48
N LYS A 68 13.18 -4.73 -9.69
CA LYS A 68 13.36 -6.19 -9.86
C LYS A 68 12.62 -6.78 -11.07
N ALA A 69 11.93 -5.95 -11.85
CA ALA A 69 11.20 -6.34 -13.06
C ALA A 69 11.95 -6.04 -14.38
N ILE A 70 13.20 -5.58 -14.33
CA ILE A 70 14.07 -5.50 -15.52
C ILE A 70 15.12 -6.59 -15.37
N ARG A 71 14.77 -7.77 -15.85
CA ARG A 71 15.72 -8.81 -16.26
C ARG A 71 16.32 -8.42 -17.59
#